data_AF-A0AAW2P426-F1
#
_entry.id   AF-A0AAW2P426-F1
#
_cell.length_a   1.000
_cell.length_b   1.000
_cell.length_c   1.000
_cell.angle_alpha   90.00
_cell.angle_beta   90.00
_cell.angle_gamma   90.00
#
_symmetry.space_group_name_H-M   'P 1'
#
loop_
_entity.id
_entity.type
_entity.pdbx_description
1 polymer ?
#
loop_
_entity_poly.entity_id
_entity_poly.type
_entity_poly.pdbx_seq_one_letter_code
_entity_poly.pdbx_strand_id
1 'polypeptide(L)'
;MVQQWRLSASTTVHGHMCTIIPLLILWFTWTVRNDVKHRIKRFKAEVIIWKTIQHIQILYHTRLLKHNHWKGDRNLAKLLEYRFHIPLETTPILVHWLFPSLGWLELNTDGAAKANPGIAGARCIIRDHTGSLRPTFYEFLGEQTNVYA
;
A
#
# COMPACT_ATOMS: atom_id res chain seq x y z
N MET A 1 10.82 -13.77 -10.65
CA MET A 1 11.46 -12.55 -10.12
C MET A 1 10.90 -11.28 -10.78
N VAL A 2 11.07 -11.06 -12.10
CA VAL A 2 10.60 -9.83 -12.79
C VAL A 2 9.06 -9.67 -12.81
N GLN A 3 8.31 -10.76 -12.98
CA GLN A 3 6.83 -10.70 -12.98
C GLN A 3 6.25 -10.31 -11.62
N GLN A 4 6.78 -10.85 -10.52
CA GLN A 4 6.38 -10.46 -9.15
C GLN A 4 6.66 -8.98 -8.87
N TRP A 5 7.74 -8.45 -9.43
CA TRP A 5 8.13 -7.04 -9.34
C TRP A 5 7.17 -6.08 -10.06
N ARG A 6 6.57 -6.52 -11.17
CA ARG A 6 5.55 -5.73 -11.89
C ARG A 6 4.20 -5.75 -11.15
N LEU A 7 3.89 -6.85 -10.47
CA LEU A 7 2.63 -7.03 -9.75
C LEU A 7 2.57 -6.28 -8.41
N SER A 8 3.71 -5.90 -7.82
CA SER A 8 3.77 -5.09 -6.59
C SER A 8 3.55 -3.58 -6.81
N ALA A 9 3.54 -3.13 -8.07
CA ALA A 9 3.39 -1.72 -8.46
C ALA A 9 2.01 -1.10 -8.16
N SER A 10 0.98 -1.90 -7.87
CA SER A 10 -0.34 -1.38 -7.47
C SER A 10 -0.40 -0.93 -6.00
N THR A 11 0.65 -1.19 -5.21
CA THR A 11 0.70 -0.91 -3.76
C THR A 11 1.88 -0.01 -3.36
N THR A 12 2.40 0.77 -4.31
CA THR A 12 3.69 1.45 -4.18
C THR A 12 3.63 2.61 -3.18
N VAL A 13 3.97 2.30 -1.94
CA VAL A 13 4.36 3.32 -0.95
C VAL A 13 5.51 4.17 -1.49
N HIS A 14 5.56 5.45 -1.11
CA HIS A 14 6.69 6.31 -1.47
C HIS A 14 8.01 5.66 -1.05
N GLY A 15 9.00 5.62 -1.94
CA GLY A 15 10.28 4.96 -1.68
C GLY A 15 10.28 3.43 -1.80
N HIS A 16 9.31 2.84 -2.52
CA HIS A 16 9.33 1.41 -2.80
C HIS A 16 10.57 0.98 -3.61
N MET A 17 11.07 -0.23 -3.37
CA MET A 17 12.29 -0.74 -4.03
C MET A 17 12.15 -0.88 -5.55
N CYS A 18 10.95 -1.20 -6.05
CA CYS A 18 10.65 -1.21 -7.49
C CYS A 18 10.83 0.15 -8.16
N THR A 19 10.81 1.24 -7.38
CA THR A 19 11.07 2.60 -7.87
C THR A 19 12.51 3.02 -7.61
N ILE A 20 13.03 2.76 -6.41
CA ILE A 20 14.40 3.16 -6.02
C ILE A 20 15.46 2.46 -6.89
N ILE A 21 15.34 1.15 -7.14
CA ILE A 21 16.36 0.39 -7.87
C ILE A 21 16.53 0.91 -9.31
N PRO A 22 15.47 1.07 -10.12
CA PRO A 22 15.62 1.64 -11.46
C PRO A 22 16.17 3.06 -11.45
N LEU A 23 15.74 3.91 -10.50
CA LEU A 23 16.25 5.28 -10.38
C LEU A 23 17.76 5.31 -10.09
N LEU A 24 18.24 4.48 -9.15
CA LEU A 24 19.67 4.36 -8.84
C LEU A 24 20.46 3.83 -10.04
N ILE A 25 19.94 2.81 -10.74
CA ILE A 25 20.59 2.28 -11.95
C ILE A 25 20.70 3.37 -13.03
N LEU A 26 19.63 4.12 -13.29
CA LEU A 26 19.63 5.22 -14.26
C LEU A 26 20.64 6.30 -13.86
N TRP A 27 20.63 6.70 -12.58
CA TRP A 27 21.55 7.71 -12.05
C TRP A 27 23.02 7.30 -12.18
N PHE A 28 23.37 6.07 -11.79
CA PHE A 28 24.76 5.60 -11.89
C PHE A 28 25.17 5.28 -13.31
N THR A 29 24.26 4.87 -14.18
CA THR A 29 24.51 4.76 -15.62
C THR A 29 24.86 6.13 -16.20
N TRP A 30 24.07 7.16 -15.88
CA TRP A 30 24.36 8.53 -16.28
C TRP A 30 25.72 9.01 -15.75
N THR A 31 26.02 8.72 -14.48
CA THR A 31 27.30 9.09 -13.85
C THR A 31 28.49 8.42 -14.56
N VAL A 32 28.42 7.11 -14.82
CA VAL A 32 29.49 6.38 -15.51
C VAL A 32 29.65 6.85 -16.95
N ARG A 33 28.55 7.13 -17.66
CA ARG A 33 28.59 7.72 -19.00
C ARG A 33 29.32 9.06 -19.00
N ASN A 34 29.05 9.93 -18.02
CA ASN A 34 29.72 11.23 -17.91
C ASN A 34 31.21 11.09 -17.62
N ASP A 35 31.59 10.15 -16.76
CA ASP A 35 32.99 9.82 -16.48
C ASP A 35 33.72 9.35 -17.74
N VAL A 36 33.06 8.55 -18.60
CA VAL A 36 33.61 8.15 -19.90
C VAL A 36 33.78 9.36 -20.82
N LYS A 37 32.75 10.19 -20.95
CA LYS A 37 32.72 11.33 -21.88
C LYS A 37 33.72 12.44 -21.49
N HIS A 38 33.84 12.74 -20.20
CA HIS A 38 34.53 13.94 -19.73
C HIS A 38 35.82 13.66 -18.96
N ARG A 39 36.04 12.41 -18.52
CA ARG A 39 37.20 12.05 -17.69
C ARG A 39 38.00 10.87 -18.26
N ILE A 40 37.70 10.47 -19.50
CA ILE A 40 38.40 9.40 -20.25
C ILE A 40 38.48 8.10 -19.43
N LYS A 41 37.47 7.84 -18.59
CA LYS A 41 37.37 6.58 -17.86
C LYS A 41 36.80 5.49 -18.76
N ARG A 42 37.04 4.23 -18.42
CA ARG A 42 36.41 3.09 -19.09
C ARG A 42 35.03 2.81 -18.50
N PHE A 43 34.08 2.46 -19.36
CA PHE A 43 32.77 1.99 -18.92
C PHE A 43 32.92 0.63 -18.23
N LYS A 44 32.33 0.48 -17.04
CA LYS A 44 32.28 -0.78 -16.30
C LYS A 44 30.91 -0.94 -15.66
N ALA A 45 30.16 -1.96 -16.07
CA ALA A 45 28.84 -2.26 -15.50
C ALA A 45 28.91 -2.64 -14.02
N GLU A 46 29.99 -3.31 -13.61
CA GLU A 46 30.27 -3.66 -12.20
C GLU A 46 30.22 -2.45 -11.27
N VAL A 47 30.69 -1.29 -11.74
CA VAL A 47 30.69 -0.05 -10.95
C VAL A 47 29.26 0.43 -10.70
N ILE A 48 28.37 0.29 -11.69
CA ILE A 48 26.96 0.67 -11.57
C ILE A 48 26.26 -0.27 -10.57
N ILE A 49 26.48 -1.57 -10.69
CA ILE A 49 25.92 -2.60 -9.80
C ILE A 49 26.40 -2.33 -8.36
N TRP A 50 27.71 -2.19 -8.17
CA TRP A 50 28.30 -1.93 -6.86
C TRP A 50 27.74 -0.65 -6.23
N LYS A 51 27.73 0.48 -6.96
CA LYS A 51 27.18 1.75 -6.44
C LYS A 51 25.70 1.66 -6.07
N THR A 52 24.93 0.91 -6.86
CA THR A 52 23.50 0.66 -6.59
C THR A 52 23.33 -0.11 -5.30
N ILE A 53 24.03 -1.23 -5.13
CA ILE A 53 24.00 -2.05 -3.91
C ILE A 53 24.45 -1.23 -2.69
N GLN A 54 25.54 -0.48 -2.81
CA GLN A 54 26.06 0.37 -1.73
C GLN A 54 25.05 1.43 -1.28
N HIS A 55 24.35 2.08 -2.21
CA HIS A 55 23.32 3.06 -1.86
C HIS A 55 22.13 2.40 -1.15
N ILE A 56 21.69 1.23 -1.60
CA ILE A 56 20.62 0.48 -0.94
C ILE A 56 21.04 0.10 0.49
N GLN A 57 22.30 -0.33 0.68
CA GLN A 57 22.86 -0.62 2.00
C GLN A 57 22.87 0.63 2.91
N ILE A 58 23.27 1.80 2.40
CA ILE A 58 23.22 3.05 3.15
C ILE A 58 21.78 3.38 3.57
N LEU A 59 20.81 3.27 2.65
CA LEU A 59 19.39 3.53 2.95
C LEU A 59 18.84 2.54 3.99
N TYR A 60 19.32 1.29 4.00
CA TYR A 60 18.99 0.30 5.01
C TYR A 60 19.60 0.65 6.38
N HIS A 61 20.91 0.90 6.46
CA HIS A 61 21.61 1.19 7.71
C HIS A 61 21.16 2.51 8.36
N THR A 62 20.75 3.50 7.55
CA THR A 62 20.17 4.77 8.01
C THR A 62 18.70 4.66 8.41
N ARG A 63 18.10 3.46 8.34
CA ARG A 63 16.69 3.17 8.67
C ARG A 63 15.67 3.94 7.80
N LEU A 64 16.08 4.41 6.62
CA LEU A 64 15.19 5.01 5.63
C LEU A 64 14.40 3.93 4.87
N LEU A 65 14.92 2.70 4.79
CA LEU A 65 14.17 1.55 4.30
C LEU A 65 13.44 0.81 5.42
N LYS A 66 12.12 0.66 5.24
CA LYS A 66 11.22 -0.08 6.12
C LYS A 66 10.70 -1.33 5.40
N HIS A 67 10.15 -2.28 6.17
CA HIS A 67 9.60 -3.53 5.64
C HIS A 67 8.60 -3.34 4.49
N ASN A 68 7.73 -2.32 4.58
CA ASN A 68 6.72 -2.02 3.56
C ASN A 68 7.32 -1.58 2.20
N HIS A 69 8.54 -1.04 2.16
CA HIS A 69 9.23 -0.68 0.92
C HIS A 69 9.65 -1.91 0.09
N TRP A 70 9.61 -3.10 0.69
CA TRP A 70 9.97 -4.39 0.09
C TRP A 70 8.76 -5.30 -0.15
N LYS A 71 7.53 -4.74 -0.07
CA LYS A 71 6.30 -5.52 -0.24
C LYS A 71 6.27 -6.17 -1.63
N GLY A 72 6.03 -7.49 -1.67
CA GLY A 72 6.05 -8.26 -2.91
C GLY A 72 7.44 -8.63 -3.45
N ASP A 73 8.53 -8.15 -2.84
CA ASP A 73 9.92 -8.51 -3.18
C ASP A 73 10.77 -8.81 -1.93
N ARG A 74 10.27 -9.75 -1.11
CA ARG A 74 10.96 -10.18 0.11
C ARG A 74 12.18 -11.07 -0.17
N ASN A 75 12.27 -11.64 -1.37
CA ASN A 75 13.39 -12.51 -1.76
C ASN A 75 14.69 -11.71 -1.95
N LEU A 76 14.62 -10.53 -2.55
CA LEU A 76 15.80 -9.67 -2.70
C LEU A 76 16.29 -9.15 -1.35
N ALA A 77 15.38 -8.73 -0.47
CA ALA A 77 15.71 -8.38 0.91
C ALA A 77 16.42 -9.51 1.66
N LYS A 78 15.91 -10.75 1.51
CA LYS A 78 16.50 -11.94 2.12
C LYS A 78 17.88 -12.28 1.55
N LEU A 79 18.06 -12.16 0.23
CA LEU A 79 19.35 -12.37 -0.44
C LEU A 79 20.40 -11.37 0.03
N LEU A 80 20.00 -10.13 0.32
CA LEU A 80 20.87 -9.08 0.85
C LEU A 80 21.01 -9.12 2.39
N GLU A 81 20.47 -10.16 3.03
CA GLU A 81 20.50 -10.38 4.48
C GLU A 81 19.91 -9.24 5.32
N TYR A 82 18.97 -8.48 4.75
CA TYR A 82 18.31 -7.39 5.46
C TYR A 82 17.27 -7.91 6.45
N ARG A 83 17.37 -7.45 7.70
CA ARG A 83 16.46 -7.77 8.79
C ARG A 83 15.59 -6.56 9.09
N PHE A 84 14.31 -6.69 8.79
CA PHE A 84 13.33 -5.69 9.19
C PHE A 84 12.59 -6.16 10.44
N HIS A 85 12.35 -5.25 11.38
CA HIS A 85 11.30 -5.47 12.36
C HIS A 85 9.96 -5.45 11.61
N ILE A 86 9.34 -6.62 11.49
CA ILE A 86 8.01 -6.75 10.93
C ILE A 86 7.06 -6.34 12.06
N PRO A 87 6.29 -5.23 11.94
CA PRO A 87 5.21 -4.96 12.86
C PRO A 87 4.30 -6.19 12.86
N LEU A 88 3.86 -6.68 14.03
CA LEU A 88 2.92 -7.79 14.10
C LEU A 88 1.80 -7.53 13.09
N GLU A 89 1.71 -8.35 12.03
CA GLU A 89 0.58 -8.28 11.14
C GLU A 89 -0.63 -8.66 12.00
N THR A 90 -1.56 -7.71 12.19
CA THR A 90 -2.83 -8.01 12.83
C THR A 90 -3.51 -9.06 11.96
N THR A 91 -3.56 -10.29 12.44
CA THR A 91 -4.28 -11.36 11.75
C THR A 91 -5.74 -10.94 11.65
N PRO A 92 -6.35 -10.94 10.45
CA PRO A 92 -7.76 -10.64 10.34
C PRO A 92 -8.53 -11.62 11.23
N ILE A 93 -9.35 -11.09 12.14
CA ILE A 93 -10.28 -11.90 12.92
C ILE A 93 -11.56 -12.06 12.12
N LEU A 94 -12.08 -13.29 12.08
CA LEU A 94 -13.38 -13.54 11.50
C LEU A 94 -14.44 -13.01 12.47
N VAL A 95 -15.18 -11.99 12.06
CA VAL A 95 -16.31 -11.46 12.82
C VAL A 95 -17.59 -11.98 12.17
N HIS A 96 -18.42 -12.64 12.98
CA HIS A 96 -19.74 -13.09 12.57
C HIS A 96 -20.80 -12.16 13.15
N TRP A 97 -21.73 -11.74 12.30
CA TRP A 97 -22.93 -11.03 12.71
C TRP A 97 -23.95 -12.05 13.21
N LEU A 98 -24.31 -11.96 14.50
CA LEU A 98 -25.36 -12.78 15.09
C LEU A 98 -26.72 -12.13 14.83
N PHE A 99 -27.75 -12.95 14.57
CA PHE A 99 -29.10 -12.42 14.43
C PHE A 99 -29.64 -11.90 15.77
N PRO A 100 -30.47 -10.85 15.77
CA PRO A 100 -31.06 -10.33 16.99
C PRO A 100 -32.00 -11.37 17.64
N SER A 101 -32.28 -11.23 18.93
CA SER A 101 -33.23 -12.10 19.63
C SER A 101 -34.66 -11.90 19.12
N LEU A 102 -35.53 -12.90 19.30
CA LEU A 102 -36.96 -12.77 19.00
C LEU A 102 -37.55 -11.53 19.70
N GLY A 103 -38.33 -10.73 18.97
CA GLY A 103 -38.89 -9.47 19.44
C GLY A 103 -37.99 -8.25 19.19
N TRP A 104 -36.74 -8.45 18.75
CA TRP A 104 -35.82 -7.37 18.38
C TRP A 104 -35.64 -7.25 16.87
N LEU A 105 -35.33 -6.03 16.45
CA LEU A 105 -34.90 -5.70 15.09
C LEU A 105 -33.50 -5.08 15.16
N GLU A 106 -32.65 -5.46 14.22
CA GLU A 106 -31.34 -4.82 14.02
C GLU A 106 -31.49 -3.76 12.93
N LEU A 107 -31.18 -2.51 13.29
CA LEU A 107 -31.21 -1.35 12.40
C LEU A 107 -29.76 -0.95 12.10
N ASN A 108 -29.25 -1.29 10.92
CA ASN A 108 -27.94 -0.82 10.47
C ASN A 108 -28.13 0.37 9.54
N THR A 109 -27.49 1.49 9.87
CA THR A 109 -27.47 2.71 9.05
C THR A 109 -26.06 3.01 8.61
N ASP A 110 -25.89 3.47 7.38
CA ASP A 110 -24.61 3.91 6.85
C ASP A 110 -24.79 5.15 5.98
N GLY A 111 -23.84 6.07 6.11
CA GLY A 111 -23.80 7.35 5.44
C GLY A 111 -22.57 7.45 4.55
N ALA A 112 -22.74 7.99 3.35
CA ALA A 112 -21.64 8.15 2.41
C ALA A 112 -21.67 9.54 1.76
N ALA A 113 -20.52 10.23 1.80
CA ALA A 113 -20.28 11.49 1.10
C ALA A 113 -19.08 11.36 0.14
N LYS A 114 -19.19 11.90 -1.07
CA LYS A 114 -18.11 11.84 -2.08
C LYS A 114 -16.91 12.74 -1.75
N ALA A 115 -17.11 13.72 -0.88
CA ALA A 115 -16.10 14.65 -0.35
C ALA A 115 -16.55 15.15 1.02
N ASN A 116 -15.80 16.06 1.64
CA ASN A 116 -16.12 16.63 2.94
C ASN A 116 -16.04 18.17 2.93
N PRO A 117 -17.11 18.90 2.57
CA PRO A 117 -18.43 18.41 2.16
C PRO A 117 -18.48 17.93 0.68
N GLY A 118 -19.50 17.15 0.33
CA GLY A 118 -19.74 16.68 -1.02
C GLY A 118 -21.11 15.99 -1.15
N ILE A 119 -21.50 15.60 -2.38
CA ILE A 119 -22.76 14.87 -2.60
C ILE A 119 -22.82 13.63 -1.71
N ALA A 120 -23.92 13.51 -0.97
CA ALA A 120 -24.10 12.53 0.08
C ALA A 120 -25.46 11.81 0.02
N GLY A 121 -25.50 10.64 0.63
CA GLY A 121 -26.72 9.89 0.87
C GLY A 121 -26.56 8.95 2.06
N ALA A 122 -27.68 8.53 2.63
CA ALA A 122 -27.75 7.57 3.71
C ALA A 122 -28.54 6.34 3.27
N ARG A 123 -28.26 5.20 3.90
CA ARG A 123 -29.00 3.96 3.71
C ARG A 123 -29.20 3.26 5.03
N CYS A 124 -30.31 2.54 5.11
CA CYS A 124 -30.60 1.69 6.24
C CYS A 124 -31.07 0.30 5.80
N ILE A 125 -30.62 -0.70 6.55
CA ILE A 125 -31.03 -2.09 6.44
C ILE A 125 -31.60 -2.54 7.79
N ILE A 126 -32.81 -3.09 7.77
CA ILE A 126 -33.44 -3.70 8.94
C ILE A 126 -33.40 -5.23 8.81
N ARG A 127 -33.00 -5.92 9.87
CA ARG A 127 -33.05 -7.38 9.99
C ARG A 127 -33.87 -7.81 11.19
N ASP A 128 -34.56 -8.93 11.08
CA ASP A 128 -35.21 -9.57 12.20
C ASP A 128 -34.40 -10.71 12.81
N HIS A 129 -34.96 -11.34 13.83
CA HIS A 129 -34.38 -12.47 14.54
C HIS A 129 -34.14 -13.74 13.71
N THR A 130 -34.76 -13.85 12.52
CA THR A 130 -34.52 -14.95 11.57
C THR A 130 -33.39 -14.61 10.60
N GLY A 131 -32.82 -13.41 10.69
CA GLY A 131 -31.89 -12.87 9.70
C GLY A 131 -32.58 -12.35 8.44
N SER A 132 -33.92 -12.36 8.39
CA SER A 132 -34.67 -11.90 7.22
C SER A 132 -34.60 -10.39 7.11
N LEU A 133 -34.33 -9.91 5.89
CA LEU A 133 -34.40 -8.50 5.56
C LEU A 133 -35.85 -8.02 5.68
N ARG A 134 -36.02 -6.96 6.45
CA ARG A 134 -37.26 -6.18 6.53
C ARG A 134 -37.15 -4.98 5.59
N PRO A 135 -38.21 -4.16 5.43
CA PRO A 135 -38.15 -2.99 4.56
C PRO A 135 -36.91 -2.13 4.85
N THR A 136 -36.26 -1.68 3.78
CA THR A 136 -35.04 -0.88 3.82
C THR A 136 -35.36 0.52 3.30
N PHE A 137 -34.59 1.52 3.71
CA PHE A 137 -34.72 2.87 3.18
C PHE A 137 -33.37 3.43 2.73
N TYR A 138 -33.42 4.39 1.82
CA TYR A 138 -32.27 5.16 1.37
C TYR A 138 -32.73 6.59 1.14
N GLU A 139 -31.83 7.54 1.36
CA GLU A 139 -32.14 8.96 1.26
C GLU A 139 -30.98 9.70 0.60
N PHE A 140 -31.32 10.63 -0.29
CA PHE A 140 -30.37 11.58 -0.86
C PHE A 140 -30.31 12.82 0.03
N LEU A 141 -29.13 13.13 0.56
CA LEU A 141 -28.97 14.17 1.58
C LEU A 141 -28.44 15.50 1.03
N GLY A 142 -28.21 15.59 -0.29
CA GLY A 142 -27.61 16.77 -0.92
C GLY A 142 -26.11 16.84 -0.70
N GLU A 143 -25.56 18.05 -0.60
CA GLU A 143 -24.13 18.26 -0.32
C GLU A 143 -23.91 18.33 1.20
N GLN A 144 -23.25 17.32 1.76
CA GLN A 144 -23.08 17.16 3.21
C GLN A 144 -21.66 16.68 3.55
N THR A 145 -21.31 16.76 4.83
CA THR A 145 -20.08 16.16 5.37
C THR A 145 -20.25 14.67 5.59
N ASN A 146 -19.15 13.95 5.76
CA ASN A 146 -19.17 12.53 6.12
C ASN A 146 -19.68 12.25 7.53
N VAL A 147 -19.79 13.27 8.39
CA VAL A 147 -20.35 13.15 9.75
C VAL A 147 -21.86 13.36 9.75
N TYR A 148 -22.37 14.14 8.80
CA TYR A 148 -23.80 14.38 8.65
C TYR A 148 -24.51 13.29 7.84
N ALA A 149 -23.83 12.77 6.81
CA ALA A 149 -24.33 11.67 6.01
C ALA A 149 -24.55 10.41 6.85
#